data_AF-A0A945GKH3-F1
#
_entry.id   AF-A0A945GKH3-F1
#
_cell.length_a   1.000
_cell.length_b   1.000
_cell.length_c   1.000
_cell.angle_alpha   90.00
_cell.angle_beta   90.00
_cell.angle_gamma   90.00
#
_symmetry.space_group_name_H-M   'P 1'
#
loop_
_entity.id
_entity.type
_entity.pdbx_description
1 polymer ?
#
loop_
_entity_poly.entity_id
_entity_poly.type
_entity_poly.pdbx_seq_one_letter_code
_entity_poly.pdbx_strand_id
1 'polypeptide(L)'
;DAMMVRRREQAINESDTGYLSLGKFTDDEARTITLNQYLGGGLVCLSEKFPELDADRLALYRHVLPGHDTPAVPLDYFEPNCPSQLVSRVTPRCSDLEPWMTLAVVNWEDETRSVKATLSQQVIDGLPGSRFLLFEFFSQELLGLFAADAEIDLGELPPHASRLLRVVPWTGEPMLAGTDLHFSGGGVEISSWKITPTGIDGTIDSRWDYPVAVAAAFPAGDSCLLQRVTVSPGQRDFHIDKPEA
;
A
#
# COMPACT_ATOMS: atom_id res chain seq x y z
N ASP A 1 -18.56 4.13 -2.82
CA ASP A 1 -18.88 2.74 -3.18
C ASP A 1 -18.52 1.82 -2.02
N ALA A 2 -19.26 0.73 -1.81
CA ALA A 2 -18.97 -0.22 -0.74
C ALA A 2 -18.00 -1.31 -1.24
N MET A 3 -17.02 -1.66 -0.41
CA MET A 3 -16.08 -2.73 -0.66
C MET A 3 -16.81 -4.08 -0.74
N MET A 4 -16.84 -4.64 -1.95
CA MET A 4 -17.38 -5.95 -2.24
C MET A 4 -16.26 -6.88 -2.69
N VAL A 5 -15.98 -7.91 -1.91
CA VAL A 5 -14.88 -8.86 -2.17
C VAL A 5 -15.30 -10.32 -2.03
N ARG A 6 -16.56 -10.61 -1.66
CA ARG A 6 -17.10 -11.97 -1.65
C ARG A 6 -16.94 -12.68 -2.98
N ARG A 7 -16.90 -14.01 -2.94
CA ARG A 7 -17.10 -14.89 -4.08
C ARG A 7 -18.22 -15.86 -3.72
N ARG A 8 -19.29 -15.91 -4.50
CA ARG A 8 -20.42 -16.83 -4.28
C ARG A 8 -20.72 -17.61 -5.55
N GLU A 9 -21.07 -18.87 -5.38
CA GLU A 9 -21.62 -19.70 -6.45
C GLU A 9 -23.09 -19.39 -6.73
N GLN A 10 -23.83 -18.95 -5.70
CA GLN A 10 -25.26 -18.71 -5.76
C GLN A 10 -25.61 -17.29 -5.31
N ALA A 11 -26.54 -16.66 -6.02
CA ALA A 11 -27.08 -15.37 -5.67
C ALA A 11 -27.75 -15.41 -4.28
N ILE A 12 -27.81 -14.27 -3.61
CA ILE A 12 -28.45 -14.17 -2.29
C ILE A 12 -29.97 -14.36 -2.34
N ASN A 13 -30.57 -14.14 -3.51
CA ASN A 13 -31.98 -14.38 -3.81
C ASN A 13 -32.19 -14.46 -5.34
N GLU A 14 -33.42 -14.75 -5.75
CA GLU A 14 -33.83 -14.90 -7.16
C GLU A 14 -34.32 -13.58 -7.81
N SER A 15 -34.08 -12.43 -7.17
CA SER A 15 -34.48 -11.14 -7.77
C SER A 15 -33.63 -10.81 -8.99
N ASP A 16 -34.13 -9.91 -9.84
CA ASP A 16 -33.42 -9.43 -11.04
C ASP A 16 -32.02 -8.87 -10.74
N THR A 17 -31.76 -8.38 -9.52
CA THR A 17 -30.46 -7.86 -9.08
C THR A 17 -29.71 -8.81 -8.16
N GLY A 18 -30.26 -10.00 -7.86
CA GLY A 18 -29.64 -11.01 -7.00
C GLY A 18 -28.25 -11.42 -7.50
N TYR A 19 -28.02 -11.41 -8.81
CA TYR A 19 -26.73 -11.74 -9.42
C TYR A 19 -25.58 -10.81 -8.99
N LEU A 20 -25.86 -9.56 -8.59
CA LEU A 20 -24.84 -8.62 -8.10
C LEU A 20 -24.17 -9.11 -6.81
N SER A 21 -24.85 -9.98 -6.06
CA SER A 21 -24.28 -10.60 -4.86
C SER A 21 -23.23 -11.67 -5.17
N LEU A 22 -23.06 -12.11 -6.42
CA LEU A 22 -22.13 -13.19 -6.74
C LEU A 22 -20.67 -12.82 -6.50
N GLY A 23 -20.31 -11.53 -6.63
CA GLY A 23 -18.95 -11.05 -6.39
C GLY A 23 -17.90 -11.79 -7.24
N LYS A 24 -18.11 -11.85 -8.56
CA LYS A 24 -17.25 -12.60 -9.50
C LYS A 24 -15.93 -11.89 -9.82
N PHE A 25 -15.42 -11.09 -8.89
CA PHE A 25 -14.20 -10.32 -9.09
C PHE A 25 -12.97 -11.23 -9.04
N THR A 26 -12.06 -11.03 -9.98
CA THR A 26 -10.72 -11.62 -9.92
C THR A 26 -9.99 -11.17 -8.65
N ASP A 27 -8.87 -11.83 -8.33
CA ASP A 27 -8.07 -11.43 -7.16
C ASP A 27 -7.48 -10.03 -7.32
N ASP A 28 -7.10 -9.64 -8.55
CA ASP A 28 -6.62 -8.31 -8.87
C ASP A 28 -7.74 -7.26 -8.74
N GLU A 29 -8.93 -7.54 -9.28
CA GLU A 29 -10.10 -6.65 -9.13
C GLU A 29 -10.45 -6.44 -7.66
N ALA A 30 -10.41 -7.49 -6.82
CA ALA A 30 -10.67 -7.32 -5.40
C ALA A 30 -9.59 -6.53 -4.66
N ARG A 31 -8.32 -6.67 -5.05
CA ARG A 31 -7.25 -5.78 -4.54
C ARG A 31 -7.51 -4.33 -4.94
N THR A 32 -7.92 -4.07 -6.17
CA THR A 32 -8.23 -2.71 -6.65
C THR A 32 -9.49 -2.13 -6.00
N ILE A 33 -10.53 -2.94 -5.77
CA ILE A 33 -11.72 -2.54 -4.98
C ILE A 33 -11.33 -2.21 -3.54
N THR A 34 -10.42 -2.98 -2.95
CA THR A 34 -9.86 -2.68 -1.62
C THR A 34 -9.10 -1.36 -1.65
N LEU A 35 -8.23 -1.16 -2.65
CA LEU A 35 -7.44 0.05 -2.82
C LEU A 35 -8.33 1.29 -2.97
N ASN A 36 -9.46 1.18 -3.67
CA ASN A 36 -10.44 2.25 -3.80
C ASN A 36 -10.97 2.74 -2.43
N GLN A 37 -11.13 1.86 -1.43
CA GLN A 37 -11.51 2.30 -0.08
C GLN A 37 -10.41 3.08 0.61
N TYR A 38 -9.15 2.69 0.40
CA TYR A 38 -8.00 3.45 0.91
C TYR A 38 -7.97 4.83 0.27
N LEU A 39 -8.05 4.92 -1.07
CA LEU A 39 -7.99 6.19 -1.81
C LEU A 39 -9.06 7.20 -1.40
N GLY A 40 -10.20 6.74 -0.88
CA GLY A 40 -11.25 7.61 -0.33
C GLY A 40 -10.85 8.40 0.92
N GLY A 41 -9.81 7.98 1.66
CA GLY A 41 -9.22 8.76 2.76
C GLY A 41 -10.15 9.05 3.93
N GLY A 42 -10.94 8.06 4.35
CA GLY A 42 -11.71 8.16 5.58
C GLY A 42 -12.61 6.96 5.79
N LEU A 43 -13.89 7.09 5.40
CA LEU A 43 -14.88 6.04 5.62
C LEU A 43 -14.63 4.81 4.74
N VAL A 44 -14.40 3.67 5.38
CA VAL A 44 -14.37 2.36 4.73
C VAL A 44 -15.79 1.76 4.77
N CYS A 45 -16.42 1.65 3.61
CA CYS A 45 -17.78 1.14 3.49
C CYS A 45 -17.75 -0.36 3.19
N LEU A 46 -18.34 -1.18 4.06
CA LEU A 46 -18.37 -2.64 3.90
C LEU A 46 -19.81 -3.11 3.67
N SER A 47 -20.02 -4.02 2.74
CA SER A 47 -21.37 -4.55 2.43
C SER A 47 -21.42 -6.09 2.46
N GLU A 48 -20.55 -6.71 3.27
CA GLU A 48 -20.33 -8.16 3.24
C GLU A 48 -21.01 -8.95 4.36
N LYS A 49 -21.29 -10.23 4.06
CA LYS A 49 -21.66 -11.24 5.06
C LYS A 49 -20.39 -11.96 5.50
N PHE A 50 -19.70 -11.39 6.48
CA PHE A 50 -18.36 -11.82 6.94
C PHE A 50 -18.18 -13.33 7.15
N PRO A 51 -19.12 -14.08 7.76
CA PRO A 51 -18.95 -15.52 7.95
C PRO A 51 -18.90 -16.34 6.65
N GLU A 52 -19.31 -15.77 5.51
CA GLU A 52 -19.29 -16.41 4.19
C GLU A 52 -18.08 -16.00 3.34
N LEU A 53 -17.22 -15.10 3.83
CA LEU A 53 -16.04 -14.67 3.08
C LEU A 53 -14.94 -15.73 3.16
N ASP A 54 -14.36 -16.02 2.00
CA ASP A 54 -13.11 -16.77 1.94
C ASP A 54 -12.01 -16.05 2.72
N ALA A 55 -11.12 -16.83 3.34
CA ALA A 55 -10.10 -16.28 4.24
C ALA A 55 -9.18 -15.25 3.57
N ASP A 56 -8.82 -15.45 2.30
CA ASP A 56 -8.01 -14.52 1.51
C ASP A 56 -8.74 -13.19 1.25
N ARG A 57 -10.05 -13.25 0.96
CA ARG A 57 -10.89 -12.06 0.73
C ARG A 57 -11.16 -11.30 2.01
N LEU A 58 -11.41 -12.01 3.11
CA LEU A 58 -11.52 -11.41 4.44
C LEU A 58 -10.21 -10.70 4.83
N ALA A 59 -9.07 -11.29 4.50
CA ALA A 59 -7.77 -10.72 4.85
C ALA A 59 -7.52 -9.36 4.17
N LEU A 60 -8.15 -9.04 3.03
CA LEU A 60 -8.00 -7.75 2.34
C LEU A 60 -8.39 -6.56 3.23
N TYR A 61 -9.31 -6.73 4.17
CA TYR A 61 -9.73 -5.64 5.05
C TYR A 61 -8.63 -5.07 5.93
N ARG A 62 -7.59 -5.86 6.22
CA ARG A 62 -6.43 -5.38 7.00
C ARG A 62 -5.70 -4.23 6.32
N HIS A 63 -5.80 -4.15 4.99
CA HIS A 63 -5.13 -3.14 4.19
C HIS A 63 -5.77 -1.75 4.30
N VAL A 64 -7.01 -1.66 4.79
CA VAL A 64 -7.79 -0.41 4.81
C VAL A 64 -8.38 -0.08 6.17
N LEU A 65 -8.29 -1.00 7.14
CA LEU A 65 -8.82 -0.81 8.49
C LEU A 65 -7.68 -0.76 9.53
N PRO A 66 -7.67 0.27 10.40
CA PRO A 66 -8.58 1.42 10.42
C PRO A 66 -8.41 2.32 9.20
N GLY A 67 -9.47 3.03 8.82
CA GLY A 67 -9.40 4.04 7.76
C GLY A 67 -8.37 5.12 8.09
N HIS A 68 -7.80 5.74 7.06
CA HIS A 68 -6.84 6.84 7.19
C HIS A 68 -7.48 8.15 6.73
N ASP A 69 -7.05 9.29 7.29
CA ASP A 69 -7.78 10.56 7.18
C ASP A 69 -7.36 11.44 5.98
N THR A 70 -6.71 10.89 4.95
CA THR A 70 -6.21 11.69 3.81
C THR A 70 -6.70 11.15 2.48
N PRO A 71 -7.62 11.83 1.78
CA PRO A 71 -8.09 11.38 0.47
C PRO A 71 -6.99 11.52 -0.58
N ALA A 72 -7.04 10.65 -1.57
CA ALA A 72 -6.15 10.72 -2.71
C ALA A 72 -6.58 11.82 -3.71
N VAL A 73 -5.59 12.37 -4.39
CA VAL A 73 -5.70 13.40 -5.41
C VAL A 73 -5.34 12.78 -6.75
N PRO A 74 -6.23 12.81 -7.75
CA PRO A 74 -5.91 12.40 -9.12
C PRO A 74 -4.74 13.19 -9.70
N LEU A 75 -3.89 12.55 -10.50
CA LEU A 75 -2.81 13.20 -11.24
C LEU A 75 -3.16 13.41 -12.71
N ASP A 76 -4.06 12.58 -13.23
CA ASP A 76 -4.43 12.45 -14.63
C ASP A 76 -5.93 12.74 -14.83
N TYR A 77 -6.36 13.92 -14.36
CA TYR A 77 -7.75 14.41 -14.38
C TYR A 77 -8.49 14.30 -15.72
N PHE A 78 -7.74 14.25 -16.83
CA PHE A 78 -8.30 14.25 -18.18
C PHE A 78 -8.32 12.87 -18.84
N GLU A 79 -7.97 11.80 -18.11
CA GLU A 79 -8.21 10.43 -18.58
C GLU A 79 -9.71 10.23 -18.86
N PRO A 80 -10.08 9.73 -20.06
CA PRO A 80 -11.47 9.72 -20.51
C PRO A 80 -12.36 8.74 -19.75
N ASN A 81 -11.78 7.70 -19.16
CA ASN A 81 -12.50 6.66 -18.42
C ASN A 81 -12.59 7.03 -16.93
N CYS A 82 -11.43 7.01 -16.25
CA CYS A 82 -11.27 7.26 -14.83
C CYS A 82 -9.81 7.63 -14.60
N PRO A 83 -9.48 8.52 -13.64
CA PRO A 83 -8.10 8.72 -13.22
C PRO A 83 -7.41 7.40 -12.89
N SER A 84 -6.26 7.15 -13.53
CA SER A 84 -5.47 5.93 -13.36
C SER A 84 -4.34 6.10 -12.36
N GLN A 85 -3.97 7.35 -12.04
CA GLN A 85 -2.91 7.67 -11.10
C GLN A 85 -3.40 8.61 -10.01
N LEU A 86 -3.26 8.17 -8.75
CA LEU A 86 -3.75 8.91 -7.60
C LEU A 86 -2.67 8.95 -6.50
N VAL A 87 -2.42 10.14 -5.97
CA VAL A 87 -1.46 10.35 -4.88
C VAL A 87 -2.18 10.70 -3.58
N SER A 88 -1.78 10.12 -2.46
CA SER A 88 -2.22 10.56 -1.13
C SER A 88 -1.03 10.77 -0.20
N ARG A 89 -1.13 11.78 0.65
CA ARG A 89 -0.14 12.04 1.69
C ARG A 89 -0.45 11.17 2.90
N VAL A 90 0.56 10.49 3.42
CA VAL A 90 0.46 9.76 4.68
C VAL A 90 1.23 10.51 5.75
N THR A 91 0.51 10.93 6.79
CA THR A 91 1.13 11.40 8.03
C THR A 91 1.12 10.22 9.01
N PRO A 92 2.28 9.62 9.34
CA PRO A 92 2.32 8.48 10.23
C PRO A 92 1.86 8.85 11.64
N ARG A 93 1.24 7.89 12.33
CA ARG A 93 0.97 8.02 13.77
C ARG A 93 2.25 7.99 14.61
N CYS A 94 3.26 7.23 14.17
CA CYS A 94 4.58 7.21 14.81
C CYS A 94 5.30 8.55 14.58
N SER A 95 5.56 9.29 15.66
CA SER A 95 6.24 10.60 15.59
C SER A 95 7.71 10.53 15.19
N ASP A 96 8.31 9.34 15.22
CA ASP A 96 9.69 9.11 14.81
C ASP A 96 9.84 8.96 13.28
N LEU A 97 8.71 8.90 12.56
CA LEU A 97 8.68 8.78 11.11
C LEU A 97 8.21 10.08 10.47
N GLU A 98 8.92 10.51 9.44
CA GLU A 98 8.49 11.64 8.60
C GLU A 98 7.31 11.24 7.70
N PRO A 99 6.46 12.19 7.28
CA PRO A 99 5.43 11.94 6.28
C PRO A 99 5.98 11.44 4.94
N TRP A 100 5.16 10.69 4.22
CA TRP A 100 5.46 10.21 2.86
C TRP A 100 4.25 10.32 1.95
N MET A 101 4.42 9.91 0.70
CA MET A 101 3.35 9.82 -0.28
C MET A 101 3.09 8.36 -0.62
N THR A 102 1.83 8.03 -0.93
CA THR A 102 1.49 6.81 -1.65
C THR A 102 0.96 7.14 -3.02
N LEU A 103 1.44 6.43 -4.04
CA LEU A 103 1.03 6.59 -5.44
C LEU A 103 0.37 5.28 -5.91
N ALA A 104 -0.94 5.35 -6.15
CA ALA A 104 -1.70 4.27 -6.76
C ALA A 104 -1.66 4.41 -8.28
N VAL A 105 -1.48 3.28 -8.97
CA VAL A 105 -1.57 3.17 -10.43
C VAL A 105 -2.53 2.03 -10.76
N VAL A 106 -3.55 2.28 -11.57
CA VAL A 106 -4.60 1.32 -11.88
C VAL A 106 -4.73 1.13 -13.39
N ASN A 107 -4.81 -0.12 -13.83
CA ASN A 107 -5.17 -0.44 -15.22
C ASN A 107 -6.69 -0.58 -15.33
N TRP A 108 -7.38 0.40 -15.91
CA TRP A 108 -8.84 0.36 -16.10
C TRP A 108 -9.29 -0.38 -17.36
N GLU A 109 -8.35 -0.88 -18.17
CA GLU A 109 -8.66 -1.57 -19.43
C GLU A 109 -8.90 -3.07 -19.21
N ASP A 110 -9.65 -3.67 -20.15
CA ASP A 110 -9.93 -5.11 -20.21
C ASP A 110 -8.72 -5.95 -20.71
N GLU A 111 -7.59 -5.31 -20.99
CA GLU A 111 -6.36 -5.94 -21.49
C GLU A 111 -5.15 -5.63 -20.59
N THR A 112 -4.16 -6.52 -20.61
CA THR A 112 -2.87 -6.30 -19.94
C THR A 112 -2.16 -5.09 -20.55
N ARG A 113 -1.63 -4.19 -19.72
CA ARG A 113 -0.89 -3.00 -20.18
C ARG A 113 0.42 -2.83 -19.45
N SER A 114 1.44 -2.39 -20.17
CA SER A 114 2.64 -1.83 -19.55
C SER A 114 2.32 -0.45 -18.99
N VAL A 115 2.59 -0.25 -17.70
CA VAL A 115 2.31 1.01 -17.01
C VAL A 115 3.59 1.62 -16.45
N LYS A 116 3.56 2.94 -16.37
CA LYS A 116 4.66 3.74 -15.85
C LYS A 116 4.11 4.80 -14.91
N ALA A 117 4.95 5.23 -13.98
CA ALA A 117 4.68 6.36 -13.11
C ALA A 117 5.81 7.38 -13.23
N THR A 118 5.49 8.66 -13.09
CA THR A 118 6.51 9.72 -13.03
C THR A 118 6.52 10.31 -11.63
N LEU A 119 7.71 10.48 -11.04
CA LEU A 119 7.89 11.23 -9.80
C LEU A 119 7.79 12.74 -10.04
N SER A 120 6.64 13.16 -10.54
CA SER A 120 6.32 14.54 -10.85
C SER A 120 6.28 15.39 -9.58
N GLN A 121 6.34 16.72 -9.75
CA GLN A 121 6.27 17.64 -8.61
C GLN A 121 5.00 17.47 -7.75
N GLN A 122 3.89 17.01 -8.34
CA GLN A 122 2.67 16.71 -7.58
C GLN A 122 2.82 15.44 -6.72
N VAL A 123 3.56 14.43 -7.19
CA VAL A 123 3.80 13.18 -6.44
C VAL A 123 4.68 13.42 -5.23
N ILE A 124 5.66 14.32 -5.33
CA ILE A 124 6.64 14.60 -4.27
C ILE A 124 6.35 15.90 -3.51
N ASP A 125 5.16 16.47 -3.65
CA ASP A 125 4.84 17.77 -3.09
C ASP A 125 4.98 17.80 -1.55
N GLY A 126 5.71 18.79 -1.04
CA GLY A 126 5.99 18.89 0.39
C GLY A 126 6.81 17.74 0.99
N LEU A 127 7.50 16.94 0.16
CA LEU A 127 8.53 16.00 0.59
C LEU A 127 9.92 16.67 0.50
N PRO A 128 10.78 16.58 1.52
CA PRO A 128 12.14 17.12 1.46
C PRO A 128 13.06 16.27 0.57
N GLY A 129 14.20 16.86 0.17
CA GLY A 129 15.28 16.15 -0.51
C GLY A 129 15.12 16.08 -2.03
N SER A 130 16.02 15.33 -2.68
CA SER A 130 16.12 15.21 -4.13
C SER A 130 16.12 13.77 -4.65
N ARG A 131 16.16 12.79 -3.73
CA ARG A 131 16.07 11.36 -4.02
C ARG A 131 14.97 10.76 -3.16
N PHE A 132 14.24 9.80 -3.73
CA PHE A 132 13.09 9.16 -3.12
C PHE A 132 13.24 7.65 -3.19
N LEU A 133 13.00 6.98 -2.07
CA LEU A 133 12.89 5.55 -2.01
C LEU A 133 11.48 5.13 -2.44
N LEU A 134 11.41 4.22 -3.40
CA LEU A 134 10.17 3.64 -3.89
C LEU A 134 10.06 2.17 -3.48
N PHE A 135 8.95 1.84 -2.83
CA PHE A 135 8.63 0.49 -2.37
C PHE A 135 7.22 0.11 -2.84
N GLU A 136 7.08 -1.04 -3.51
CA GLU A 136 5.80 -1.52 -4.07
C GLU A 136 5.11 -2.44 -3.05
N PHE A 137 3.85 -2.14 -2.72
CA PHE A 137 3.13 -2.79 -1.63
C PHE A 137 2.69 -4.23 -1.94
N PHE A 138 2.26 -4.55 -3.15
CA PHE A 138 1.71 -5.88 -3.44
C PHE A 138 2.77 -6.95 -3.66
N SER A 139 3.83 -6.64 -4.43
CA SER A 139 5.02 -7.47 -4.60
C SER A 139 5.95 -7.38 -3.39
N GLN A 140 5.75 -6.36 -2.55
CA GLN A 140 6.56 -6.13 -1.36
C GLN A 140 8.04 -5.87 -1.73
N GLU A 141 8.32 -5.27 -2.88
CA GLU A 141 9.67 -5.06 -3.43
C GLU A 141 10.16 -3.62 -3.31
N LEU A 142 11.46 -3.47 -3.09
CA LEU A 142 12.16 -2.20 -3.24
C LEU A 142 12.42 -1.95 -4.73
N LEU A 143 11.80 -0.92 -5.30
CA LEU A 143 12.04 -0.53 -6.70
C LEU A 143 13.36 0.25 -6.85
N GLY A 144 13.78 0.97 -5.81
CA GLY A 144 15.07 1.65 -5.77
C GLY A 144 14.97 3.10 -5.29
N LEU A 145 16.04 3.86 -5.60
CA LEU A 145 16.18 5.27 -5.26
C LEU A 145 16.14 6.12 -6.53
N PHE A 146 15.18 7.02 -6.63
CA PHE A 146 14.89 7.80 -7.84
C PHE A 146 14.94 9.29 -7.58
N ALA A 147 15.33 10.08 -8.59
CA ALA A 147 15.27 11.53 -8.54
C ALA A 147 13.86 12.05 -8.87
N ALA A 148 13.61 13.33 -8.62
CA ALA A 148 12.45 14.02 -9.17
C ALA A 148 12.41 13.89 -10.70
N ASP A 149 11.20 13.86 -11.26
CA ASP A 149 10.91 13.69 -12.70
C ASP A 149 11.37 12.35 -13.30
N ALA A 150 11.90 11.42 -12.49
CA ALA A 150 12.22 10.09 -12.96
C ALA A 150 10.96 9.33 -13.39
N GLU A 151 11.06 8.65 -14.53
CA GLU A 151 10.07 7.69 -15.00
C GLU A 151 10.38 6.32 -14.40
N ILE A 152 9.36 5.70 -13.80
CA ILE A 152 9.42 4.42 -13.12
C ILE A 152 8.64 3.41 -13.94
N ASP A 153 9.32 2.37 -14.41
CA ASP A 153 8.68 1.25 -15.07
C ASP A 153 8.05 0.33 -14.01
N LEU A 154 6.73 0.15 -14.08
CA LEU A 154 5.98 -0.71 -13.16
C LEU A 154 5.61 -2.06 -13.80
N GLY A 155 6.14 -2.32 -15.00
CA GLY A 155 5.93 -3.53 -15.76
C GLY A 155 4.51 -3.68 -16.28
N GLU A 156 4.10 -4.92 -16.49
CA GLU A 156 2.77 -5.27 -16.97
C GLU A 156 1.76 -5.39 -15.82
N LEU A 157 0.61 -4.75 -15.98
CA LEU A 157 -0.55 -4.87 -15.12
C LEU A 157 -1.64 -5.64 -15.89
N PRO A 158 -2.14 -6.77 -15.34
CA PRO A 158 -3.32 -7.42 -15.86
C PRO A 158 -4.54 -6.48 -15.94
N PRO A 159 -5.60 -6.87 -16.65
CA PRO A 159 -6.87 -6.15 -16.65
C PRO A 159 -7.35 -5.85 -15.23
N HIS A 160 -7.74 -4.60 -14.97
CA HIS A 160 -8.30 -4.16 -13.68
C HIS A 160 -7.38 -4.32 -12.47
N ALA A 161 -6.09 -4.57 -12.67
CA ALA A 161 -5.11 -4.67 -11.60
C ALA A 161 -4.57 -3.29 -11.20
N SER A 162 -3.96 -3.24 -10.01
CA SER A 162 -3.33 -2.03 -9.47
C SER A 162 -1.93 -2.27 -8.92
N ARG A 163 -1.19 -1.18 -8.78
CA ARG A 163 0.04 -1.05 -7.99
C ARG A 163 -0.13 0.04 -6.94
N LEU A 164 0.60 -0.10 -5.84
CA LEU A 164 0.64 0.92 -4.80
C LEU A 164 2.08 1.13 -4.36
N LEU A 165 2.59 2.31 -4.67
CA LEU A 165 3.96 2.70 -4.33
C LEU A 165 3.95 3.53 -3.07
N ARG A 166 4.89 3.26 -2.17
CA ARG A 166 5.29 4.18 -1.11
C ARG A 166 6.49 4.99 -1.60
N VAL A 167 6.37 6.32 -1.56
CA VAL A 167 7.37 7.29 -2.04
C VAL A 167 7.86 8.11 -0.84
N VAL A 168 9.13 7.90 -0.46
CA VAL A 168 9.69 8.45 0.79
C VAL A 168 10.96 9.23 0.52
N PRO A 169 11.17 10.41 1.13
CA PRO A 169 12.45 11.12 1.09
C PRO A 169 13.63 10.24 1.51
N TRP A 170 14.63 10.09 0.64
CA TRP A 170 15.86 9.42 1.01
C TRP A 170 16.76 10.35 1.81
N THR A 171 17.00 10.02 3.08
CA THR A 171 17.80 10.84 4.01
C THR A 171 19.25 10.39 4.13
N GLY A 172 19.60 9.22 3.61
CA GLY A 172 20.89 8.59 3.85
C GLY A 172 21.02 7.92 5.21
N GLU A 173 19.91 7.74 5.94
CA GLU A 173 19.83 7.02 7.22
C GLU A 173 18.92 5.78 7.07
N PRO A 174 19.06 4.76 7.95
CA PRO A 174 18.12 3.64 7.99
C PRO A 174 16.67 4.10 8.18
N MET A 175 15.76 3.62 7.34
CA MET A 175 14.38 4.10 7.31
C MET A 175 13.39 2.99 7.01
N LEU A 176 12.13 3.21 7.40
CA LEU A 176 11.04 2.30 7.05
C LEU A 176 10.89 2.32 5.52
N ALA A 177 10.91 1.16 4.89
CA ALA A 177 10.60 0.98 3.46
C ALA A 177 9.10 0.70 3.26
N GLY A 178 8.52 -0.15 4.10
CA GLY A 178 7.09 -0.44 4.10
C GLY A 178 6.71 -1.60 5.02
N THR A 179 5.41 -1.90 5.04
CA THR A 179 4.82 -3.05 5.72
C THR A 179 3.85 -3.75 4.76
N ASP A 180 3.41 -4.96 5.09
CA ASP A 180 2.38 -5.70 4.33
C ASP A 180 0.99 -5.68 4.99
N LEU A 181 0.83 -4.89 6.06
CA LEU A 181 -0.42 -4.82 6.81
C LEU A 181 -1.38 -3.78 6.24
N HIS A 182 -1.09 -2.49 6.34
CA HIS A 182 -1.99 -1.42 5.87
C HIS A 182 -1.44 -0.75 4.60
N PHE A 183 -2.31 -0.33 3.67
CA PHE A 183 -1.90 0.33 2.41
C PHE A 183 -1.16 1.65 2.62
N SER A 184 -1.26 2.25 3.81
CA SER A 184 -0.41 3.39 4.17
C SER A 184 1.07 3.02 4.28
N GLY A 185 1.43 1.73 4.35
CA GLY A 185 2.80 1.24 4.42
C GLY A 185 3.50 1.56 5.75
N GLY A 186 2.79 1.35 6.87
CA GLY A 186 3.29 1.61 8.22
C GLY A 186 2.75 2.87 8.88
N GLY A 187 1.91 3.65 8.19
CA GLY A 187 1.40 4.92 8.69
C GLY A 187 0.44 4.77 9.87
N VAL A 188 -0.19 3.60 9.99
CA VAL A 188 -1.24 3.33 10.98
C VAL A 188 -0.71 2.41 12.09
N GLU A 189 0.00 1.36 11.70
CA GLU A 189 0.40 0.25 12.56
C GLU A 189 1.73 0.47 13.27
N ILE A 190 2.67 1.25 12.72
CA ILE A 190 3.92 1.55 13.41
C ILE A 190 3.64 2.57 14.53
N SER A 191 4.13 2.28 15.73
CA SER A 191 3.93 3.10 16.93
C SER A 191 5.23 3.64 17.54
N SER A 192 6.37 3.02 17.24
CA SER A 192 7.71 3.50 17.60
C SER A 192 8.69 3.12 16.50
N TRP A 193 9.70 3.96 16.28
CA TRP A 193 10.77 3.68 15.34
C TRP A 193 12.08 4.30 15.81
N LYS A 194 13.09 3.47 16.09
CA LYS A 194 14.36 3.94 16.64
C LYS A 194 15.54 3.28 15.94
N ILE A 195 16.37 4.12 15.32
CA ILE A 195 17.65 3.71 14.76
C ILE A 195 18.63 3.44 15.92
N THR A 196 19.34 2.32 15.85
CA THR A 196 20.33 1.89 16.84
C THR A 196 21.66 1.55 16.14
N PRO A 197 22.77 1.37 16.88
CA PRO A 197 24.04 0.95 16.29
C PRO A 197 23.97 -0.41 15.58
N THR A 198 23.07 -1.30 16.00
CA THR A 198 22.96 -2.68 15.48
C THR A 198 21.84 -2.85 14.46
N GLY A 199 20.96 -1.86 14.27
CA GLY A 199 19.78 -2.02 13.45
C GLY A 199 18.69 -1.01 13.76
N ILE A 200 17.43 -1.44 13.69
CA ILE A 200 16.26 -0.64 14.03
C ILE A 200 15.42 -1.41 15.06
N ASP A 201 15.07 -0.72 16.14
CA ASP A 201 14.03 -1.17 17.08
C ASP A 201 12.71 -0.47 16.73
N GLY A 202 11.61 -1.19 16.81
CA GLY A 202 10.28 -0.59 16.65
C GLY A 202 9.18 -1.42 17.27
N THR A 203 7.98 -0.85 17.28
CA THR A 203 6.78 -1.46 17.86
C THR A 203 5.63 -1.32 16.89
N ILE A 204 4.95 -2.43 16.59
CA ILE A 204 3.65 -2.44 15.92
C ILE A 204 2.50 -2.40 16.94
N ASP A 205 1.41 -1.76 16.54
CA ASP A 205 0.13 -1.76 17.24
C ASP A 205 -0.95 -2.12 16.22
N SER A 206 -1.27 -3.41 16.18
CA SER A 206 -2.27 -3.97 15.31
C SER A 206 -3.19 -4.88 16.13
N ARG A 207 -4.47 -4.85 15.79
CA ARG A 207 -5.47 -5.79 16.32
C ARG A 207 -5.71 -6.97 15.39
N TRP A 208 -5.06 -6.98 14.23
CA TRP A 208 -5.16 -8.07 13.27
C TRP A 208 -4.37 -9.27 13.77
N ASP A 209 -5.00 -10.43 13.78
CA ASP A 209 -4.34 -11.72 13.97
C ASP A 209 -3.62 -12.13 12.68
N TYR A 210 -2.58 -11.38 12.32
CA TYR A 210 -1.85 -11.51 11.07
C TYR A 210 -0.35 -11.26 11.29
N PRO A 211 0.55 -12.14 10.80
CA PRO A 211 1.99 -11.90 10.89
C PRO A 211 2.39 -10.74 9.97
N VAL A 212 2.95 -9.67 10.54
CA VAL A 212 3.27 -8.46 9.78
C VAL A 212 4.72 -8.47 9.35
N ALA A 213 4.98 -8.38 8.06
CA ALA A 213 6.31 -8.10 7.53
C ALA A 213 6.61 -6.60 7.64
N VAL A 214 7.70 -6.25 8.30
CA VAL A 214 8.22 -4.88 8.38
C VAL A 214 9.55 -4.84 7.63
N ALA A 215 9.63 -3.95 6.63
CA ALA A 215 10.81 -3.80 5.79
C ALA A 215 11.50 -2.46 6.05
N ALA A 216 12.81 -2.49 6.22
CA ALA A 216 13.66 -1.31 6.40
C ALA A 216 14.70 -1.25 5.28
N ALA A 217 14.96 -0.03 4.80
CA ALA A 217 16.04 0.24 3.87
C ALA A 217 17.24 0.81 4.63
N PHE A 218 18.41 0.23 4.39
CA PHE A 218 19.68 0.64 4.97
C PHE A 218 20.58 1.25 3.89
N PRO A 219 21.27 2.38 4.16
CA PRO A 219 22.19 2.98 3.20
C PRO A 219 23.33 2.03 2.78
N ALA A 220 23.63 1.98 1.49
CA ALA A 220 24.72 1.19 0.92
C ALA A 220 25.37 1.93 -0.27
N GLY A 221 26.27 2.87 0.03
CA GLY A 221 26.84 3.75 -0.98
C GLY A 221 25.76 4.62 -1.63
N ASP A 222 25.63 4.54 -2.96
CA ASP A 222 24.60 5.26 -3.72
C ASP A 222 23.26 4.51 -3.82
N SER A 223 23.16 3.32 -3.24
CA SER A 223 21.95 2.49 -3.19
C SER A 223 21.49 2.23 -1.75
N CYS A 224 20.57 1.29 -1.57
CA CYS A 224 20.17 0.80 -0.26
C CYS A 224 19.97 -0.72 -0.28
N LEU A 225 20.13 -1.34 0.90
CA LEU A 225 19.86 -2.74 1.14
C LEU A 225 18.55 -2.87 1.90
N LEU A 226 17.69 -3.78 1.45
CA LEU A 226 16.42 -4.08 2.13
C LEU A 226 16.65 -5.18 3.17
N GLN A 227 16.24 -4.92 4.40
CA GLN A 227 16.15 -5.93 5.47
C GLN A 227 14.72 -6.01 5.97
N ARG A 228 14.33 -7.18 6.49
CA ARG A 228 12.95 -7.45 6.89
C ARG A 228 12.89 -8.32 8.13
N VAL A 229 11.86 -8.09 8.92
CA VAL A 229 11.46 -8.97 10.02
C VAL A 229 9.97 -9.26 9.91
N THR A 230 9.54 -10.42 10.37
CA THR A 230 8.12 -10.75 10.52
C THR A 230 7.76 -10.72 12.00
N VAL A 231 6.79 -9.88 12.35
CA VAL A 231 6.25 -9.79 13.70
C VAL A 231 5.06 -10.73 13.80
N SER A 232 5.15 -11.73 14.68
CA SER A 232 4.07 -12.73 14.81
C SER A 232 2.82 -12.10 15.43
N PRO A 233 1.62 -12.65 15.18
CA PRO A 233 0.42 -12.17 15.86
C PRO A 233 0.58 -12.17 17.39
N GLY A 234 0.13 -11.08 18.02
CA GLY A 234 0.27 -10.87 19.46
C GLY A 234 1.66 -10.40 19.93
N GLN A 235 2.70 -10.48 19.08
CA GLN A 235 3.95 -9.76 19.28
C GLN A 235 3.78 -8.31 18.83
N ARG A 236 4.57 -7.41 19.44
CA ARG A 236 4.50 -5.98 19.16
C ARG A 236 5.87 -5.43 18.80
N ASP A 237 6.87 -5.74 19.61
CA ASP A 237 8.22 -5.23 19.41
C ASP A 237 8.98 -6.06 18.38
N PHE A 238 9.83 -5.40 17.62
CA PHE A 238 10.68 -6.02 16.62
C PHE A 238 12.06 -5.37 16.56
N HIS A 239 13.04 -6.16 16.14
CA HIS A 239 14.37 -5.69 15.77
C HIS A 239 14.63 -6.07 14.31
N ILE A 240 15.17 -5.13 13.53
CA ILE A 240 15.68 -5.40 12.19
C ILE A 240 17.19 -5.17 12.24
N ASP A 241 17.96 -6.25 12.07
CA ASP A 241 19.42 -6.19 12.07
C ASP A 241 19.93 -5.31 10.93
N LYS A 242 20.96 -4.52 11.24
CA LYS A 242 21.74 -3.82 10.22
C LYS A 242 22.41 -4.86 9.32
N PRO A 243 22.32 -4.72 7.98
CA PRO A 243 23.00 -5.64 7.07
C PRO A 243 24.52 -5.61 7.33
N GLU A 244 25.14 -6.78 7.24
CA GLU A 244 26.60 -6.89 7.18
C GLU A 244 27.11 -6.20 5.91
N ALA A 245 28.21 -5.44 6.04
CA ALA A 245 28.81 -4.66 4.96
C ALA A 245 29.63 -5.52 3.99
#